data_AF-A0A525C4B0-F1
#
_entry.id   AF-A0A525C4B0-F1
#
_cell.length_a   1.000
_cell.length_b   1.000
_cell.length_c   1.000
_cell.angle_alpha   90.00
_cell.angle_beta   90.00
_cell.angle_gamma   90.00
#
_symmetry.space_group_name_H-M   'P 1'
#
loop_
_entity.id
_entity.type
_entity.pdbx_description
1 polymer ?
#
loop_
_entity_poly.entity_id
_entity_poly.type
_entity_poly.pdbx_seq_one_letter_code
_entity_poly.pdbx_strand_id
1 'polypeptide(L)'
;MKKLLFVFSLTMVSTVYAGDTEKSVDSKTVVVAEKTGKSAANNEQLKAESKKKCSYIVDEADLIFAETDEPNKVVRSTITRLFCELEAEGEGVSEERVRKLVEEIVIPSVGTQLMSQWVLGRNWKKLSREQKIEFIKLFKELLVRTYAGSLSQYIGMKITYMPFKQMTKSRKATVKLSIARDGASEVPLAFKLRRLKDGSWKVYDALVDGISLVANYRTTFNSIIQKDGVDALFKKLKSGE
;
A
#
# COMPACT_ATOMS: atom_id res chain seq x y z
N MET A 1 16.24 11.93 3.17
CA MET A 1 14.89 11.33 3.24
C MET A 1 13.83 12.08 2.43
N LYS A 2 14.00 13.38 2.14
CA LYS A 2 13.19 14.10 1.13
C LYS A 2 13.36 13.61 -0.33
N LYS A 3 14.42 12.87 -0.67
CA LYS A 3 14.70 12.40 -2.05
C LYS A 3 13.76 11.29 -2.56
N LEU A 4 13.14 10.48 -1.70
CA LEU A 4 12.19 9.46 -2.14
C LEU A 4 10.79 10.05 -2.39
N LEU A 5 10.46 11.15 -1.72
CA LEU A 5 9.29 11.99 -2.02
C LEU A 5 9.54 12.93 -3.21
N PHE A 6 10.80 13.28 -3.52
CA PHE A 6 11.13 14.21 -4.62
C PHE A 6 10.96 13.60 -6.01
N VAL A 7 11.07 12.27 -6.15
CA VAL A 7 10.74 11.58 -7.42
C VAL A 7 9.22 11.60 -7.69
N PHE A 8 8.40 11.87 -6.67
CA PHE A 8 6.94 11.89 -6.78
C PHE A 8 6.31 13.28 -7.00
N SER A 9 7.10 14.37 -7.03
CA SER A 9 6.55 15.74 -7.07
C SER A 9 6.95 16.58 -8.28
N LEU A 10 7.89 16.16 -9.14
CA LEU A 10 8.48 17.07 -10.14
C LEU A 10 8.75 16.42 -11.50
N THR A 11 7.70 15.93 -12.17
CA THR A 11 7.69 15.91 -13.65
C THR A 11 6.25 15.94 -14.14
N MET A 12 5.91 17.01 -14.88
CA MET A 12 4.60 17.37 -15.48
C MET A 12 3.66 18.28 -14.66
N VAL A 13 4.12 19.50 -14.40
CA VAL A 13 3.29 20.70 -14.65
C VAL A 13 4.14 21.65 -15.48
N SER A 14 3.53 22.28 -16.48
CA SER A 14 4.07 23.01 -17.64
C SER A 14 4.21 22.08 -18.85
N THR A 15 3.38 22.16 -19.90
CA THR A 15 2.96 23.39 -20.60
C THR A 15 1.71 23.09 -21.46
N VAL A 16 0.83 24.10 -21.68
CA VAL A 16 -0.12 24.25 -22.81
C VAL A 16 -1.47 23.47 -22.67
N TYR A 17 -2.70 23.98 -22.85
CA TYR A 17 -3.28 25.20 -23.46
C TYR A 17 -4.49 25.70 -22.64
N ALA A 18 -4.68 27.02 -22.65
CA ALA A 18 -5.90 27.73 -22.27
C ALA A 18 -7.07 27.45 -23.25
N GLY A 19 -8.30 27.56 -22.78
CA GLY A 19 -9.51 27.51 -23.60
C GLY A 19 -10.76 27.75 -22.77
N ASP A 20 -11.26 28.98 -22.82
CA ASP A 20 -12.51 29.47 -22.25
C ASP A 20 -13.74 28.64 -22.65
N THR A 21 -14.75 28.55 -21.78
CA THR A 21 -16.08 29.14 -22.08
C THR A 21 -17.00 29.12 -20.86
N GLU A 22 -17.59 30.29 -20.70
CA GLU A 22 -18.61 30.76 -19.78
C GLU A 22 -20.00 30.13 -20.08
N LYS A 23 -20.80 29.83 -19.04
CA LYS A 23 -22.24 30.17 -18.99
C LYS A 23 -22.91 29.90 -17.65
N SER A 24 -23.50 30.96 -17.13
CA SER A 24 -24.48 31.07 -16.05
C SER A 24 -25.80 30.38 -16.37
N VAL A 25 -26.49 29.81 -15.37
CA VAL A 25 -27.96 29.90 -15.23
C VAL A 25 -28.34 29.94 -13.74
N ASP A 26 -29.24 30.87 -13.44
CA ASP A 26 -29.78 31.29 -12.15
C ASP A 26 -30.77 30.32 -11.46
N SER A 27 -30.69 30.35 -10.13
CA SER A 27 -31.71 30.40 -9.06
C SER A 27 -33.10 29.71 -9.17
N LYS A 28 -33.45 29.12 -8.00
CA LYS A 28 -34.76 28.86 -7.37
C LYS A 28 -35.47 27.54 -7.66
N THR A 29 -35.52 26.68 -6.64
CA THR A 29 -36.74 26.44 -5.84
C THR A 29 -36.37 25.74 -4.53
N VAL A 30 -36.74 26.39 -3.43
CA VAL A 30 -36.74 25.83 -2.07
C VAL A 30 -37.96 24.92 -1.95
N VAL A 31 -37.76 23.64 -1.66
CA VAL A 31 -38.79 22.81 -1.04
C VAL A 31 -38.17 22.16 0.19
N VAL A 32 -38.68 22.60 1.35
CA VAL A 32 -38.44 22.00 2.66
C VAL A 32 -39.13 20.64 2.68
N ALA A 33 -38.38 19.57 2.96
CA ALA A 33 -38.94 18.31 3.42
C ALA A 33 -38.05 17.76 4.54
N GLU A 34 -38.67 17.61 5.72
CA GLU A 34 -38.06 17.13 6.94
C GLU A 34 -37.70 15.64 6.88
N LYS A 35 -36.58 15.33 7.55
CA LYS A 35 -36.09 14.07 8.14
C LYS A 35 -36.91 12.79 7.92
N THR A 36 -36.21 11.70 7.57
CA THR A 36 -36.18 10.44 8.36
C THR A 36 -35.23 9.37 7.75
N GLY A 37 -34.23 8.94 8.52
CA GLY A 37 -33.85 7.52 8.65
C GLY A 37 -33.27 6.68 7.49
N LYS A 38 -32.91 7.23 6.31
CA LYS A 38 -32.47 6.43 5.14
C LYS A 38 -31.01 6.61 4.67
N SER A 39 -30.10 7.05 5.53
CA SER A 39 -28.72 7.38 5.13
C SER A 39 -27.72 6.21 5.19
N ALA A 40 -27.82 5.31 6.19
CA ALA A 40 -26.81 4.25 6.37
C ALA A 40 -27.00 3.07 5.41
N ALA A 41 -28.23 2.57 5.24
CA ALA A 41 -28.52 1.40 4.41
C ALA A 41 -28.30 1.67 2.90
N ASN A 42 -28.60 2.88 2.42
CA ASN A 42 -28.33 3.28 1.05
C ASN A 42 -26.81 3.36 0.78
N ASN A 43 -26.02 3.78 1.75
CA ASN A 43 -24.56 3.86 1.61
C ASN A 43 -23.93 2.45 1.62
N GLU A 44 -24.45 1.53 2.44
CA GLU A 44 -24.02 0.12 2.43
C GLU A 44 -24.42 -0.63 1.15
N GLN A 45 -25.61 -0.38 0.60
CA GLN A 45 -26.05 -0.97 -0.67
C GLN A 45 -25.28 -0.40 -1.88
N LEU A 46 -25.04 0.91 -1.93
CA LEU A 46 -24.19 1.53 -2.96
C LEU A 46 -22.74 1.03 -2.88
N LYS A 47 -22.21 0.80 -1.67
CA LYS A 47 -20.90 0.15 -1.47
C LYS A 47 -20.90 -1.31 -1.90
N ALA A 48 -21.99 -2.06 -1.69
CA ALA A 48 -22.12 -3.45 -2.10
C ALA A 48 -22.24 -3.61 -3.64
N GLU A 49 -22.94 -2.70 -4.31
CA GLU A 49 -23.05 -2.69 -5.78
C GLU A 49 -21.78 -2.16 -6.45
N SER A 50 -21.12 -1.15 -5.88
CA SER A 50 -19.82 -0.66 -6.32
C SER A 50 -18.71 -1.73 -6.22
N LYS A 51 -18.73 -2.56 -5.16
CA LYS A 51 -17.84 -3.74 -5.04
C LYS A 51 -18.00 -4.75 -6.18
N LYS A 52 -19.17 -4.81 -6.83
CA LYS A 52 -19.45 -5.70 -7.96
C LYS A 52 -18.90 -5.17 -9.30
N LYS A 53 -18.46 -3.91 -9.36
CA LYS A 53 -17.95 -3.21 -10.55
C LYS A 53 -16.53 -2.64 -10.32
N CYS A 54 -15.75 -3.27 -9.45
CA CYS A 54 -14.38 -2.84 -9.21
C CYS A 54 -13.52 -3.02 -10.46
N SER A 55 -12.82 -1.96 -10.90
CA SER A 55 -11.98 -1.96 -12.11
C SER A 55 -10.71 -2.82 -11.98
N TYR A 56 -10.37 -3.24 -10.77
CA TYR A 56 -9.20 -4.07 -10.45
C TYR A 56 -9.49 -5.58 -10.38
N ILE A 57 -10.75 -5.98 -10.57
CA ILE A 57 -11.10 -7.39 -10.77
C ILE A 57 -10.80 -7.71 -12.23
N VAL A 58 -9.63 -8.32 -12.46
CA VAL A 58 -9.35 -9.02 -13.72
C VAL A 58 -10.17 -10.32 -13.74
N ASP A 59 -10.77 -10.63 -14.89
CA ASP A 59 -11.75 -11.71 -15.14
C ASP A 59 -11.53 -13.01 -14.33
N GLU A 60 -12.60 -13.77 -14.05
CA GLU A 60 -12.56 -15.04 -13.30
C GLU A 60 -11.51 -16.04 -13.82
N ALA A 61 -11.13 -15.96 -15.10
CA ALA A 61 -10.08 -16.78 -15.71
C ALA A 61 -8.66 -16.51 -15.15
N ASP A 62 -8.39 -15.30 -14.65
CA ASP A 62 -7.13 -14.90 -14.00
C ASP A 62 -7.07 -15.29 -12.50
N LEU A 63 -8.16 -15.87 -11.97
CA LEU A 63 -8.28 -16.33 -10.58
C LEU A 63 -8.07 -17.86 -10.43
N ILE A 64 -7.76 -18.58 -11.52
CA ILE A 64 -7.41 -20.00 -11.48
C ILE A 64 -5.95 -20.13 -10.99
N PHE A 65 -5.78 -20.08 -9.68
CA PHE A 65 -4.50 -20.26 -9.02
C PHE A 65 -4.29 -21.75 -8.70
N ALA A 66 -3.21 -22.36 -9.20
CA ALA A 66 -2.75 -23.65 -8.68
C ALA A 66 -2.29 -23.49 -7.22
N GLU A 67 -2.24 -24.57 -6.41
CA GLU A 67 -1.71 -24.52 -5.03
C GLU A 67 -0.23 -24.04 -4.98
N THR A 68 0.50 -24.22 -6.08
CA THR A 68 1.86 -23.68 -6.29
C THR A 68 1.90 -22.16 -6.53
N ASP A 69 0.74 -21.49 -6.52
CA ASP A 69 0.58 -20.07 -6.83
C ASP A 69 0.14 -19.22 -5.61
N GLU A 70 0.13 -19.82 -4.42
CA GLU A 70 -0.23 -19.15 -3.17
C GLU A 70 0.48 -17.80 -2.90
N PRO A 71 1.80 -17.61 -3.19
CA PRO A 71 2.43 -16.31 -3.04
C PRO A 71 1.83 -15.22 -3.94
N ASN A 72 1.52 -15.57 -5.19
CA ASN A 72 0.90 -14.68 -6.16
C ASN A 72 -0.52 -14.33 -5.73
N LYS A 73 -1.28 -15.35 -5.28
CA LYS A 73 -2.63 -15.18 -4.73
C LYS A 73 -2.64 -14.23 -3.55
N VAL A 74 -1.71 -14.35 -2.60
CA VAL A 74 -1.60 -13.42 -1.45
C VAL A 74 -1.42 -11.98 -1.94
N VAL A 75 -0.52 -11.73 -2.89
CA VAL A 75 -0.25 -10.38 -3.39
C VAL A 75 -1.44 -9.84 -4.19
N ARG A 76 -1.91 -10.60 -5.20
CA ARG A 76 -3.01 -10.20 -6.09
C ARG A 76 -4.28 -9.91 -5.30
N SER A 77 -4.72 -10.84 -4.46
CA SER A 77 -5.94 -10.66 -3.66
C SER A 77 -5.85 -9.48 -2.69
N THR A 78 -4.69 -9.25 -2.07
CA THR A 78 -4.48 -8.11 -1.17
C THR A 78 -4.57 -6.78 -1.94
N ILE A 79 -3.90 -6.68 -3.08
CA ILE A 79 -3.88 -5.47 -3.91
C ILE A 79 -5.27 -5.22 -4.49
N THR A 80 -5.87 -6.21 -5.15
CA THR A 80 -7.22 -6.09 -5.71
C THR A 80 -8.20 -5.65 -4.64
N ARG A 81 -8.24 -6.32 -3.48
CA ARG A 81 -9.15 -5.94 -2.40
C ARG A 81 -8.92 -4.50 -1.92
N LEU A 82 -7.67 -4.09 -1.69
CA LEU A 82 -7.36 -2.73 -1.26
C LEU A 82 -7.85 -1.69 -2.27
N PHE A 83 -7.50 -1.87 -3.55
CA PHE A 83 -7.84 -0.90 -4.59
C PHE A 83 -9.34 -0.88 -4.90
N CYS A 84 -10.05 -2.02 -4.81
CA CYS A 84 -11.50 -2.04 -4.90
C CYS A 84 -12.18 -1.27 -3.76
N GLU A 85 -11.70 -1.43 -2.52
CA GLU A 85 -12.27 -0.68 -1.40
C GLU A 85 -11.95 0.82 -1.51
N LEU A 86 -10.76 1.19 -2.01
CA LEU A 86 -10.42 2.58 -2.26
C LEU A 86 -11.24 3.20 -3.39
N GLU A 87 -11.45 2.47 -4.49
CA GLU A 87 -12.30 2.89 -5.62
C GLU A 87 -13.76 3.08 -5.16
N ALA A 88 -14.26 2.20 -4.30
CA ALA A 88 -15.61 2.30 -3.76
C ALA A 88 -15.81 3.49 -2.81
N GLU A 89 -14.75 4.02 -2.17
CA GLU A 89 -14.82 5.26 -1.38
C GLU A 89 -14.80 6.51 -2.29
N GLY A 90 -14.29 6.40 -3.52
CA GLY A 90 -14.26 7.47 -4.51
C GLY A 90 -13.15 8.52 -4.29
N GLU A 91 -13.23 9.61 -5.06
CA GLU A 91 -12.32 10.75 -4.92
C GLU A 91 -12.49 11.43 -3.55
N GLY A 92 -11.38 11.92 -2.97
CA GLY A 92 -11.42 12.61 -1.68
C GLY A 92 -11.49 11.71 -0.44
N VAL A 93 -11.24 10.40 -0.58
CA VAL A 93 -11.07 9.49 0.56
C VAL A 93 -10.05 10.06 1.55
N SER A 94 -10.44 10.16 2.83
CA SER A 94 -9.59 10.75 3.85
C SER A 94 -8.36 9.89 4.12
N GLU A 95 -7.23 10.52 4.44
CA GLU A 95 -5.99 9.81 4.77
C GLU A 95 -6.22 8.80 5.91
N GLU A 96 -7.02 9.15 6.92
CA GLU A 96 -7.35 8.24 8.02
C GLU A 96 -8.14 7.01 7.54
N ARG A 97 -9.04 7.17 6.55
CA ARG A 97 -9.76 6.04 5.98
C ARG A 97 -8.81 5.14 5.19
N VAL A 98 -7.93 5.71 4.39
CA VAL A 98 -6.89 4.94 3.67
C VAL A 98 -6.00 4.19 4.65
N ARG A 99 -5.59 4.83 5.73
CA ARG A 99 -4.78 4.23 6.80
C ARG A 99 -5.46 3.02 7.43
N LYS A 100 -6.77 3.12 7.72
CA LYS A 100 -7.58 1.99 8.24
C LYS A 100 -7.64 0.83 7.25
N LEU A 101 -7.90 1.11 5.97
CA LEU A 101 -7.93 0.07 4.94
C LEU A 101 -6.58 -0.64 4.80
N VAL A 102 -5.46 0.09 4.90
CA VAL A 102 -4.11 -0.51 4.91
C VAL A 102 -3.93 -1.43 6.11
N GLU A 103 -4.32 -1.00 7.32
CA GLU A 103 -4.23 -1.83 8.52
C GLU A 103 -5.10 -3.09 8.44
N GLU A 104 -6.29 -2.99 7.86
CA GLU A 104 -7.25 -4.10 7.75
C GLU A 104 -6.91 -5.09 6.63
N ILE A 105 -6.39 -4.60 5.49
CA ILE A 105 -6.25 -5.40 4.26
C ILE A 105 -4.79 -5.79 4.02
N VAL A 106 -3.86 -4.84 4.17
CA VAL A 106 -2.46 -5.05 3.78
C VAL A 106 -1.65 -5.68 4.90
N ILE A 107 -1.74 -5.13 6.12
CA ILE A 107 -0.92 -5.57 7.26
C ILE A 107 -1.05 -7.07 7.56
N PRO A 108 -2.22 -7.72 7.47
CA PRO A 108 -2.33 -9.16 7.66
C PRO A 108 -1.48 -9.98 6.69
N SER A 109 -1.25 -9.50 5.47
CA SER A 109 -0.43 -10.16 4.45
C SER A 109 1.08 -9.88 4.62
N VAL A 110 1.44 -8.97 5.52
CA VAL A 110 2.83 -8.53 5.77
C VAL A 110 3.44 -9.26 6.96
N GLY A 111 4.67 -9.75 6.77
CA GLY A 111 5.47 -10.38 7.80
C GLY A 111 6.19 -9.34 8.63
N THR A 112 5.47 -8.52 9.40
CA THR A 112 6.02 -7.36 10.13
C THR A 112 7.22 -7.72 11.01
N GLN A 113 7.16 -8.83 11.74
CA GLN A 113 8.30 -9.33 12.51
C GLN A 113 9.51 -9.68 11.63
N LEU A 114 9.28 -10.32 10.49
CA LEU A 114 10.34 -10.67 9.55
C LEU A 114 10.95 -9.42 8.93
N MET A 115 10.13 -8.44 8.52
CA MET A 115 10.62 -7.14 8.03
C MET A 115 11.50 -6.46 9.06
N SER A 116 11.02 -6.34 10.30
CA SER A 116 11.76 -5.71 11.40
C SER A 116 13.10 -6.36 11.67
N GLN A 117 13.17 -7.70 11.63
CA GLN A 117 14.42 -8.45 11.73
C GLN A 117 15.39 -8.10 10.60
N TRP A 118 14.90 -7.97 9.38
CA TRP A 118 15.75 -7.74 8.21
C TRP A 118 16.26 -6.30 8.16
N VAL A 119 15.42 -5.35 8.55
CA VAL A 119 15.76 -3.93 8.63
C VAL A 119 16.82 -3.68 9.71
N LEU A 120 16.68 -4.27 10.90
CA LEU A 120 17.71 -4.13 11.94
C LEU A 120 18.93 -5.03 11.75
N GLY A 121 18.81 -6.10 10.97
CA GLY A 121 19.91 -7.00 10.64
C GLY A 121 20.64 -7.53 11.88
N ARG A 122 21.95 -7.27 11.99
CA ARG A 122 22.76 -7.70 13.13
C ARG A 122 22.33 -7.05 14.45
N ASN A 123 21.80 -5.82 14.39
CA ASN A 123 21.36 -5.11 15.58
C ASN A 123 20.11 -5.75 16.21
N TRP A 124 19.28 -6.46 15.44
CA TRP A 124 18.09 -7.16 15.96
C TRP A 124 18.41 -8.07 17.16
N LYS A 125 19.56 -8.77 17.11
CA LYS A 125 19.96 -9.70 18.17
C LYS A 125 20.31 -9.00 19.49
N LYS A 126 20.64 -7.71 19.44
CA LYS A 126 21.03 -6.90 20.61
C LYS A 126 19.83 -6.35 21.38
N LEU A 127 18.64 -6.34 20.78
CA LEU A 127 17.44 -5.81 21.42
C LEU A 127 16.87 -6.82 22.43
N SER A 128 16.35 -6.31 23.56
CA SER A 128 15.52 -7.08 24.49
C SER A 128 14.21 -7.55 23.82
N ARG A 129 13.45 -8.42 24.50
CA ARG A 129 12.15 -8.87 23.97
C ARG A 129 11.17 -7.69 23.86
N GLU A 130 11.16 -6.82 24.85
CA GLU A 130 10.32 -5.62 24.96
C GLU A 130 10.67 -4.64 23.85
N GLN A 131 11.97 -4.36 23.65
CA GLN A 131 12.45 -3.53 22.55
C GLN A 131 12.08 -4.09 21.19
N LYS A 132 12.14 -5.41 20.99
CA LYS A 132 11.72 -6.05 19.72
C LYS A 132 10.24 -5.82 19.45
N ILE A 133 9.38 -5.99 20.46
CA ILE A 133 7.93 -5.77 20.33
C ILE A 133 7.64 -4.30 20.02
N GLU A 134 8.27 -3.40 20.76
CA GLU A 134 8.12 -1.96 20.57
C GLU A 134 8.60 -1.52 19.18
N PHE A 135 9.77 -2.01 18.73
CA PHE A 135 10.28 -1.70 17.41
C PHE A 135 9.36 -2.20 16.29
N ILE A 136 8.80 -3.41 16.41
CA ILE A 136 7.84 -3.93 15.42
C ILE A 136 6.63 -2.99 15.30
N LYS A 137 6.08 -2.54 16.44
CA LYS A 137 4.97 -1.60 16.47
C LYS A 137 5.34 -0.27 15.80
N LEU A 138 6.42 0.35 16.24
CA LEU A 138 6.88 1.65 15.75
C LEU A 138 7.24 1.61 14.26
N PHE A 139 7.88 0.53 13.81
CA PHE A 139 8.23 0.37 12.39
C PHE A 139 6.97 0.18 11.53
N LYS A 140 5.98 -0.59 12.01
CA LYS A 140 4.67 -0.69 11.33
C LYS A 140 4.02 0.69 11.19
N GLU A 141 3.95 1.45 12.28
CA GLU A 141 3.36 2.80 12.31
C GLU A 141 4.08 3.75 11.36
N LEU A 142 5.41 3.71 11.32
CA LEU A 142 6.21 4.47 10.36
C LEU A 142 5.82 4.15 8.92
N LEU A 143 5.74 2.87 8.55
CA LEU A 143 5.41 2.46 7.19
C LEU A 143 3.99 2.90 6.80
N VAL A 144 3.03 2.66 7.69
CA VAL A 144 1.63 3.04 7.46
C VAL A 144 1.54 4.56 7.28
N ARG A 145 2.15 5.36 8.16
CA ARG A 145 2.18 6.83 8.05
C ARG A 145 2.88 7.32 6.78
N THR A 146 3.97 6.66 6.36
CA THR A 146 4.79 7.11 5.22
C THR A 146 4.11 6.84 3.88
N TYR A 147 3.40 5.71 3.76
CA TYR A 147 2.94 5.22 2.45
C TYR A 147 1.42 5.25 2.26
N ALA A 148 0.63 5.13 3.34
CA ALA A 148 -0.83 5.03 3.20
C ALA A 148 -1.44 6.26 2.51
N GLY A 149 -1.06 7.47 2.92
CA GLY A 149 -1.63 8.71 2.37
C GLY A 149 -1.41 8.89 0.86
N SER A 150 -0.43 8.22 0.26
CA SER A 150 -0.18 8.28 -1.18
C SER A 150 -1.03 7.29 -1.99
N LEU A 151 -1.65 6.29 -1.38
CA LEU A 151 -2.33 5.20 -2.10
C LEU A 151 -3.53 5.68 -2.92
N SER A 152 -4.24 6.73 -2.47
CA SER A 152 -5.35 7.31 -3.21
C SER A 152 -4.92 7.90 -4.56
N GLN A 153 -3.66 8.30 -4.72
CA GLN A 153 -3.13 8.85 -5.98
C GLN A 153 -2.97 7.79 -7.08
N TYR A 154 -3.04 6.50 -6.70
CA TYR A 154 -2.91 5.37 -7.60
C TYR A 154 -4.26 4.75 -7.99
N ILE A 155 -5.37 5.27 -7.45
CA ILE A 155 -6.72 4.90 -7.91
C ILE A 155 -6.83 5.26 -9.40
N GLY A 156 -7.40 4.35 -10.19
CA GLY A 156 -7.50 4.46 -11.64
C GLY A 156 -6.24 4.07 -12.42
N MET A 157 -5.13 3.73 -11.75
CA MET A 157 -3.95 3.20 -12.45
C MET A 157 -4.13 1.75 -12.87
N LYS A 158 -3.68 1.42 -14.08
CA LYS A 158 -3.65 0.06 -14.60
C LYS A 158 -2.59 -0.75 -13.87
N ILE A 159 -2.96 -1.95 -13.42
CA ILE A 159 -2.07 -2.92 -12.79
C ILE A 159 -1.83 -4.08 -13.77
N THR A 160 -0.57 -4.32 -14.14
CA THR A 160 -0.19 -5.43 -15.01
C THR A 160 0.64 -6.44 -14.21
N TYR A 161 0.14 -7.65 -14.02
CA TYR A 161 0.89 -8.70 -13.32
C TYR A 161 1.78 -9.48 -14.28
N MET A 162 3.04 -9.69 -13.89
CA MET A 162 3.96 -10.51 -14.68
C MET A 162 3.67 -12.00 -14.45
N PRO A 163 4.01 -12.89 -15.41
CA PRO A 163 3.90 -14.33 -15.22
C PRO A 163 4.64 -14.78 -13.96
N PHE A 164 3.94 -15.52 -13.11
CA PHE A 164 4.51 -16.07 -11.89
C PHE A 164 4.72 -17.57 -12.05
N LYS A 165 5.91 -18.03 -11.67
CA LYS A 165 6.22 -19.46 -11.57
C LYS A 165 6.97 -19.70 -10.28
N GLN A 166 6.31 -20.33 -9.31
CA GLN A 166 6.99 -20.71 -8.08
C GLN A 166 8.00 -21.83 -8.37
N MET A 167 9.22 -21.66 -7.88
CA MET A 167 10.16 -22.78 -7.81
C MET A 167 9.65 -23.77 -6.76
N THR A 168 9.35 -24.99 -7.19
CA THR A 168 8.91 -26.07 -6.29
C THR A 168 9.92 -26.24 -5.15
N LYS A 169 9.42 -26.38 -3.91
CA LYS A 169 10.18 -26.47 -2.65
C LYS A 169 10.85 -25.19 -2.11
N SER A 170 10.83 -24.06 -2.82
CA SER A 170 11.37 -22.80 -2.28
C SER A 170 10.49 -22.24 -1.16
N ARG A 171 11.11 -21.78 -0.06
CA ARG A 171 10.44 -20.98 0.99
C ARG A 171 10.38 -19.49 0.69
N LYS A 172 10.88 -19.07 -0.47
CA LYS A 172 10.92 -17.68 -0.92
C LYS A 172 10.26 -17.57 -2.29
N ALA A 173 9.52 -16.51 -2.50
CA ALA A 173 8.91 -16.18 -3.77
C ALA A 173 9.08 -14.69 -4.06
N THR A 174 8.98 -14.32 -5.34
CA THR A 174 8.92 -12.92 -5.76
C THR A 174 7.79 -12.78 -6.76
N VAL A 175 6.82 -11.94 -6.43
CA VAL A 175 5.70 -11.59 -7.30
C VAL A 175 6.01 -10.24 -7.90
N LYS A 176 5.92 -10.13 -9.23
CA LYS A 176 6.24 -8.90 -9.96
C LYS A 176 4.99 -8.38 -10.64
N LEU A 177 4.84 -7.06 -10.64
CA LEU A 177 3.80 -6.35 -11.37
C LEU A 177 4.34 -5.00 -11.81
N SER A 178 3.61 -4.32 -12.69
CA SER A 178 3.82 -2.92 -13.00
C SER A 178 2.52 -2.14 -12.81
N ILE A 179 2.67 -0.84 -12.55
CA ILE A 179 1.57 0.11 -12.51
C ILE A 179 1.82 1.24 -13.51
N ALA A 180 0.77 1.71 -14.17
CA ALA A 180 0.85 2.85 -15.08
C ALA A 180 -0.44 3.67 -15.08
N ARG A 181 -0.31 4.97 -15.35
CA ARG A 181 -1.41 5.78 -15.87
C ARG A 181 -1.45 5.62 -17.38
N ASP A 182 -2.62 5.83 -17.98
CA ASP A 182 -2.75 5.80 -19.43
C ASP A 182 -1.78 6.80 -20.08
N GLY A 183 -1.02 6.33 -21.07
CA GLY A 183 -0.01 7.12 -21.77
C GLY A 183 1.28 7.41 -20.99
N ALA A 184 1.45 6.91 -19.77
CA ALA A 184 2.65 7.08 -18.96
C ALA A 184 3.55 5.84 -18.95
N SER A 185 4.82 6.02 -18.58
CA SER A 185 5.77 4.91 -18.37
C SER A 185 5.33 4.00 -17.22
N GLU A 186 5.50 2.69 -17.41
CA GLU A 186 5.26 1.70 -16.36
C GLU A 186 6.27 1.81 -15.22
N VAL A 187 5.79 1.76 -13.97
CA VAL A 187 6.61 1.66 -12.77
C VAL A 187 6.65 0.20 -12.32
N PRO A 188 7.82 -0.47 -12.37
CA PRO A 188 7.92 -1.86 -11.98
C PRO A 188 7.94 -2.01 -10.45
N LEU A 189 7.20 -3.01 -9.98
CA LEU A 189 7.04 -3.37 -8.57
C LEU A 189 7.38 -4.85 -8.37
N ALA A 190 8.03 -5.16 -7.24
CA ALA A 190 8.24 -6.55 -6.84
C ALA A 190 8.04 -6.75 -5.35
N PHE A 191 7.26 -7.76 -4.99
CA PHE A 191 7.02 -8.17 -3.61
C PHE A 191 7.79 -9.46 -3.33
N LYS A 192 8.65 -9.43 -2.32
CA LYS A 192 9.33 -10.64 -1.85
C LYS A 192 8.54 -11.25 -0.72
N LEU A 193 8.21 -12.54 -0.85
CA LEU A 193 7.45 -13.30 0.12
C LEU A 193 8.28 -14.42 0.71
N ARG A 194 7.98 -14.76 1.96
CA ARG A 194 8.55 -15.92 2.65
C ARG A 194 7.44 -16.78 3.23
N ARG A 195 7.55 -18.09 3.03
CA ARG A 195 6.69 -19.08 3.69
C ARG A 195 7.13 -19.24 5.14
N LEU A 196 6.24 -18.97 6.08
CA LEU A 196 6.43 -19.15 7.51
C LEU A 196 6.34 -20.64 7.90
N LYS A 197 6.51 -20.94 9.19
CA LYS A 197 6.48 -22.32 9.70
C LYS A 197 5.08 -22.92 9.69
N ASP A 198 4.07 -22.07 9.86
CA ASP A 198 2.63 -22.41 9.80
C ASP A 198 2.11 -22.59 8.36
N GLY A 199 2.99 -22.53 7.36
CA GLY A 199 2.62 -22.65 5.95
C GLY A 199 2.19 -21.33 5.29
N SER A 200 1.91 -20.28 6.06
CA SER A 200 1.45 -19.01 5.50
C SER A 200 2.55 -18.26 4.74
N TRP A 201 2.16 -17.60 3.64
CA TRP A 201 3.05 -16.70 2.89
C TRP A 201 2.89 -15.27 3.37
N LYS A 202 4.00 -14.61 3.66
CA LYS A 202 4.01 -13.21 4.09
C LYS A 202 4.99 -12.38 3.26
N VAL A 203 4.56 -11.20 2.85
CA VAL A 203 5.42 -10.19 2.22
C VAL A 203 6.40 -9.68 3.27
N TYR A 204 7.69 -9.65 2.92
CA TYR A 204 8.73 -9.11 3.80
C TYR A 204 9.58 -8.02 3.15
N ASP A 205 9.37 -7.72 1.88
CA ASP A 205 10.04 -6.62 1.20
C ASP A 205 9.20 -6.21 -0.02
N ALA A 206 9.18 -4.92 -0.30
CA ALA A 206 8.60 -4.35 -1.50
C ALA A 206 9.69 -3.55 -2.22
N LEU A 207 9.75 -3.71 -3.54
CA LEU A 207 10.68 -3.02 -4.41
C LEU A 207 9.87 -2.15 -5.35
N VAL A 208 10.22 -0.87 -5.41
CA VAL A 208 9.69 0.08 -6.39
C VAL A 208 10.85 0.51 -7.24
N ASP A 209 10.76 0.32 -8.56
CA ASP A 209 11.86 0.61 -9.49
C ASP A 209 13.19 -0.05 -9.07
N GLY A 210 13.09 -1.30 -8.61
CA GLY A 210 14.23 -2.08 -8.10
C GLY A 210 14.75 -1.66 -6.71
N ILE A 211 14.28 -0.57 -6.14
CA ILE A 211 14.73 -0.06 -4.83
C ILE A 211 13.97 -0.78 -3.72
N SER A 212 14.70 -1.57 -2.92
CA SER A 212 14.15 -2.30 -1.77
C SER A 212 13.87 -1.37 -0.59
N LEU A 213 12.62 -1.41 -0.13
CA LEU A 213 12.18 -0.69 1.07
C LEU A 213 12.97 -1.15 2.30
N VAL A 214 13.13 -2.47 2.48
CA VAL A 214 13.88 -3.02 3.63
C VAL A 214 15.34 -2.62 3.60
N ALA A 215 15.99 -2.70 2.43
CA ALA A 215 17.40 -2.33 2.31
C ALA A 215 17.62 -0.83 2.56
N ASN A 216 16.70 0.01 2.10
CA ASN A 216 16.73 1.44 2.33
C ASN A 216 16.65 1.77 3.83
N TYR A 217 15.61 1.30 4.53
CA TYR A 217 15.49 1.53 5.99
C TYR A 217 16.62 0.90 6.79
N ARG A 218 17.13 -0.26 6.36
CA ARG A 218 18.29 -0.88 7.01
C ARG A 218 19.51 0.03 6.98
N THR A 219 19.76 0.69 5.85
CA THR A 219 20.88 1.64 5.72
C THR A 219 20.69 2.81 6.67
N THR A 220 19.51 3.43 6.67
CA THR A 220 19.17 4.55 7.55
C THR A 220 19.28 4.18 9.04
N PHE A 221 18.66 3.08 9.46
CA PHE A 221 18.65 2.69 10.88
C PHE A 221 20.02 2.23 11.36
N ASN A 222 20.80 1.53 10.54
CA ASN A 222 22.18 1.20 10.92
C ASN A 222 23.04 2.46 11.09
N SER A 223 22.86 3.47 10.23
CA SER A 223 23.58 4.74 10.37
C SER A 223 23.22 5.44 11.69
N ILE A 224 21.94 5.48 12.07
CA ILE A 224 21.49 6.06 13.35
C ILE A 224 22.08 5.27 14.52
N ILE A 225 21.96 3.94 14.50
CA ILE A 225 22.45 3.08 15.59
C ILE A 225 23.96 3.20 15.77
N GLN A 226 24.72 3.27 14.66
CA GLN A 226 26.18 3.39 14.71
C GLN A 226 26.63 4.73 15.27
N LYS A 227 25.90 5.81 14.96
CA LYS A 227 26.27 7.16 15.35
C LYS A 227 25.79 7.51 16.76
N ASP A 228 24.53 7.22 17.04
CA ASP A 228 23.79 7.77 18.20
C ASP A 228 23.22 6.68 19.12
N GLY A 229 23.48 5.40 18.80
CA GLY A 229 23.01 4.26 19.58
C GLY A 229 21.57 3.82 19.28
N VAL A 230 21.16 2.70 19.89
CA VAL A 230 19.82 2.12 19.64
C VAL A 230 18.70 2.98 20.20
N ASP A 231 18.91 3.62 21.35
CA ASP A 231 17.88 4.45 21.99
C ASP A 231 17.53 5.69 21.13
N ALA A 232 18.50 6.24 20.40
CA ALA A 232 18.27 7.31 19.45
C ALA A 232 17.32 6.89 18.31
N LEU A 233 17.44 5.65 17.83
CA LEU A 233 16.51 5.11 16.83
C LEU A 233 15.09 5.03 17.40
N PHE A 234 14.92 4.49 18.61
CA PHE A 234 13.60 4.43 19.25
C PHE A 234 13.01 5.83 19.46
N LYS A 235 13.83 6.78 19.91
CA LYS A 235 13.41 8.18 20.08
C LYS A 235 12.89 8.77 18.76
N LYS A 236 13.62 8.60 17.66
CA LYS A 236 13.21 9.08 16.33
C LYS A 236 11.92 8.45 15.84
N LEU A 237 11.79 7.14 15.99
CA LEU A 237 10.56 6.44 15.60
C LEU A 237 9.34 6.92 16.40
N LYS A 238 9.51 7.19 17.70
CA LYS A 238 8.46 7.71 18.59
C LYS A 238 8.06 9.15 18.27
N SER A 239 9.01 10.00 17.87
CA SER A 239 8.69 11.38 17.42
C SER A 239 8.09 11.41 16.01
N GLY A 240 8.12 10.29 15.29
CA GLY A 240 7.63 10.20 13.94
C GLY A 240 8.59 10.68 12.85
N GLU A 241 9.86 10.90 13.22
CA GLU A 241 10.95 11.41 12.36
C GLU A 241 11.68 10.33 11.56
#